data_AF-A0A850TZC0-F1
#
_entry.id   AF-A0A850TZC0-F1
#
_cell.length_a   1.000
_cell.length_b   1.000
_cell.length_c   1.000
_cell.angle_alpha   90.00
_cell.angle_beta   90.00
_cell.angle_gamma   90.00
#
_symmetry.space_group_name_H-M   'P 1'
#
loop_
_entity.id
_entity.type
_entity.pdbx_description
1 polymer ?
#
loop_
_entity_poly.entity_id
_entity_poly.type
_entity_poly.pdbx_seq_one_letter_code
_entity_poly.pdbx_strand_id
1 'polypeptide(L)'
;KSFFVVMAYLIVIFGIQHFMKERRAYNLRAPLTLWSFSLALFSAIGAYRVWKQVAFILSTKGLKQSVCSQSFYVHPVSKLWVFLFVLTKFLELGDTVFIVLRKNKLIFLHWYHHATAMVVSWYGYKEMVAGSGWLTALNFSIHAIMYSYYTVRAAGFQVPRSIAMVITISQMVQMLAYVVMNALIIFWMEDKVCHTTWTVVFLSSIVYISLLVLFCNFFLKTYLSSTKKSKGE
;
A
#
# COMPACT_ATOMS: atom_id res chain seq x y z
N LYS A 1 12.89 -16.91 0.42
CA LYS A 1 11.49 -17.34 0.19
C LYS A 1 10.66 -16.23 -0.49
N SER A 2 10.68 -14.97 -0.04
CA SER A 2 9.89 -13.87 -0.64
C SER A 2 10.23 -13.56 -2.10
N PHE A 3 11.49 -13.69 -2.52
CA PHE A 3 11.90 -13.55 -3.93
C PHE A 3 11.21 -14.56 -4.87
N PHE A 4 10.99 -15.80 -4.40
CA PHE A 4 10.27 -16.82 -5.18
C PHE A 4 8.80 -16.43 -5.37
N VAL A 5 8.18 -15.81 -4.37
CA VAL A 5 6.79 -15.33 -4.47
C VAL A 5 6.68 -14.20 -5.49
N VAL A 6 7.63 -13.26 -5.52
CA VAL A 6 7.66 -12.19 -6.54
C VAL A 6 7.88 -12.77 -7.93
N MET A 7 8.82 -13.71 -8.07
CA MET A 7 9.09 -14.35 -9.35
C MET A 7 7.88 -15.14 -9.86
N ALA A 8 7.23 -15.91 -8.98
CA ALA A 8 5.98 -16.60 -9.29
C ALA A 8 4.87 -15.59 -9.67
N TYR A 9 4.73 -14.49 -8.94
CA TYR A 9 3.77 -13.44 -9.24
C TYR A 9 3.99 -12.81 -10.64
N LEU A 10 5.24 -12.49 -10.99
CA LEU A 10 5.56 -11.94 -12.32
C LEU A 10 5.29 -12.96 -13.42
N ILE A 11 5.70 -14.23 -13.23
CA ILE A 11 5.43 -15.31 -14.19
C ILE A 11 3.92 -15.48 -14.38
N VAL A 12 3.14 -15.50 -13.30
CA VAL A 12 1.69 -15.65 -13.34
C VAL A 12 1.05 -14.45 -14.07
N ILE A 13 1.43 -13.22 -13.76
CA ILE A 13 0.85 -12.04 -14.43
C ILE A 13 1.15 -12.01 -15.92
N PHE A 14 2.42 -12.16 -16.30
CA PHE A 14 2.80 -12.09 -17.70
C PHE A 14 2.30 -13.31 -18.49
N GLY A 15 2.18 -14.47 -17.82
CA GLY A 15 1.53 -15.66 -18.35
C GLY A 15 0.04 -15.44 -18.62
N ILE A 16 -0.72 -14.95 -17.63
CA ILE A 16 -2.15 -14.62 -17.81
C ILE A 16 -2.31 -13.55 -18.88
N GLN A 17 -1.44 -12.54 -18.93
CA GLN A 17 -1.49 -11.49 -19.94
C GLN A 17 -1.26 -12.04 -21.35
N HIS A 18 -0.33 -12.98 -21.52
CA HIS A 18 -0.12 -13.68 -22.79
C HIS A 18 -1.33 -14.53 -23.18
N PHE A 19 -1.87 -15.32 -22.25
CA PHE A 19 -3.06 -16.15 -22.46
C PHE A 19 -4.30 -15.33 -22.81
N MET A 20 -4.44 -14.14 -22.26
CA MET A 20 -5.56 -13.23 -22.53
C MET A 20 -5.44 -12.47 -23.86
N LYS A 21 -4.32 -12.56 -24.59
CA LYS A 21 -4.15 -11.86 -25.88
C LYS A 21 -5.24 -12.26 -26.88
N GLU A 22 -5.50 -13.56 -27.00
CA GLU A 22 -6.44 -14.14 -27.97
C GLU A 22 -7.89 -14.21 -27.47
N ARG A 23 -8.14 -13.89 -26.19
CA ARG A 23 -9.48 -13.96 -25.58
C ARG A 23 -10.15 -12.60 -25.46
N ARG A 24 -11.50 -12.59 -25.36
CA ARG A 24 -12.29 -11.39 -25.05
C ARG A 24 -12.16 -11.02 -23.56
N ALA A 25 -12.34 -9.75 -23.23
CA ALA A 25 -12.30 -9.28 -21.84
C ALA A 25 -13.46 -9.86 -21.04
N TYR A 26 -13.18 -10.34 -19.82
CA TYR A 26 -14.23 -10.87 -18.94
C TYR A 26 -15.00 -9.75 -18.24
N ASN A 27 -16.31 -9.92 -18.10
CA ASN A 27 -17.17 -9.04 -17.30
C ASN A 27 -17.13 -9.46 -15.82
N LEU A 28 -16.08 -9.06 -15.12
CA LEU A 28 -15.86 -9.39 -13.69
C LEU A 28 -16.37 -8.30 -12.76
N ARG A 29 -17.42 -7.57 -13.15
CA ARG A 29 -17.89 -6.39 -12.40
C ARG A 29 -18.35 -6.75 -10.99
N ALA A 30 -19.25 -7.72 -10.85
CA ALA A 30 -19.75 -8.14 -9.53
C ALA A 30 -18.66 -8.76 -8.63
N PRO A 31 -17.81 -9.70 -9.12
CA PRO A 31 -16.67 -10.18 -8.34
C PRO A 31 -15.71 -9.08 -7.90
N LEU A 32 -15.40 -8.12 -8.78
CA LEU A 32 -14.52 -6.99 -8.47
C LEU A 32 -15.13 -6.05 -7.43
N THR A 33 -16.44 -5.79 -7.50
CA THR A 33 -17.15 -4.99 -6.49
C THR A 33 -17.09 -5.67 -5.13
N LEU A 34 -17.43 -6.97 -5.06
CA LEU A 34 -17.39 -7.73 -3.80
C LEU A 34 -15.97 -7.80 -3.22
N TRP A 35 -14.98 -8.03 -4.07
CA TRP A 35 -13.57 -8.06 -3.71
C TRP A 35 -13.11 -6.71 -3.13
N SER A 36 -13.36 -5.61 -3.86
CA SER A 36 -13.00 -4.26 -3.42
C SER A 36 -13.71 -3.88 -2.12
N PHE A 37 -14.99 -4.25 -1.98
CA PHE A 37 -15.76 -3.97 -0.77
C PHE A 37 -15.20 -4.72 0.44
N SER A 38 -14.85 -5.99 0.25
CA SER A 38 -14.26 -6.82 1.32
C SER A 38 -12.93 -6.23 1.79
N LEU A 39 -12.08 -5.79 0.86
CA LEU A 39 -10.81 -5.13 1.19
C LEU A 39 -11.02 -3.76 1.85
N ALA A 40 -12.03 -3.00 1.44
CA ALA A 40 -12.38 -1.73 2.06
C ALA A 40 -12.81 -1.92 3.52
N LEU A 41 -13.72 -2.87 3.78
CA LEU A 41 -14.21 -3.17 5.13
C LEU A 41 -13.09 -3.70 6.01
N PHE A 42 -12.29 -4.63 5.49
CA PHE A 42 -11.13 -5.16 6.21
C PHE A 42 -10.15 -4.04 6.59
N SER A 43 -9.83 -3.15 5.64
CA SER A 43 -8.93 -2.03 5.87
C SER A 43 -9.50 -1.02 6.86
N ALA A 44 -10.81 -0.75 6.85
CA ALA A 44 -11.45 0.15 7.80
C ALA A 44 -11.38 -0.38 9.25
N ILE A 45 -11.67 -1.68 9.44
CA ILE A 45 -11.57 -2.33 10.76
C ILE A 45 -10.11 -2.34 11.22
N GLY A 46 -9.17 -2.70 10.33
CA GLY A 46 -7.74 -2.67 10.60
C GLY A 46 -7.24 -1.29 10.99
N ALA A 47 -7.66 -0.24 10.27
CA ALA A 47 -7.32 1.14 10.56
C ALA A 47 -7.78 1.52 11.97
N TYR A 48 -9.04 1.27 12.32
CA TYR A 48 -9.58 1.58 13.65
C TYR A 48 -8.79 0.88 14.77
N ARG A 49 -8.52 -0.42 14.61
CA ARG A 49 -7.84 -1.23 15.63
C ARG A 49 -6.38 -0.83 15.83
N VAL A 50 -5.64 -0.60 14.73
CA VAL A 50 -4.23 -0.21 14.80
C VAL A 50 -4.10 1.23 15.28
N TRP A 51 -4.98 2.15 14.83
CA TRP A 51 -4.96 3.54 15.30
C TRP A 51 -5.20 3.66 16.79
N LYS A 52 -6.12 2.87 17.36
CA LYS A 52 -6.35 2.89 18.81
C LYS A 52 -5.06 2.57 19.59
N GLN A 53 -4.27 1.63 19.10
CA GLN A 53 -2.98 1.28 19.71
C GLN A 53 -1.92 2.37 19.49
N VAL A 54 -1.80 2.90 18.27
CA VAL A 54 -0.85 3.98 17.95
C VAL A 54 -1.15 5.22 18.80
N ALA A 55 -2.41 5.64 18.88
CA ALA A 55 -2.85 6.77 19.68
C ALA A 55 -2.57 6.56 21.17
N PHE A 56 -2.85 5.36 21.70
CA PHE A 56 -2.54 5.03 23.09
C PHE A 56 -1.05 5.17 23.41
N ILE A 57 -0.17 4.62 22.57
CA ILE A 57 1.29 4.73 22.79
C ILE A 57 1.76 6.16 22.60
N LEU A 58 1.23 6.88 21.62
CA LEU A 58 1.57 8.28 21.35
C LEU A 58 1.23 9.17 22.56
N SER A 59 0.04 9.01 23.14
CA SER A 59 -0.42 9.80 24.29
C SER A 59 0.28 9.45 25.59
N THR A 60 0.73 8.19 25.76
CA THR A 60 1.35 7.74 27.03
C THR A 60 2.87 7.80 27.04
N LYS A 61 3.52 7.56 25.89
CA LYS A 61 4.99 7.41 25.79
C LYS A 61 5.64 8.35 24.78
N GLY A 62 4.85 9.16 24.09
CA GLY A 62 5.33 10.15 23.11
C GLY A 62 5.70 9.58 21.74
N LEU A 63 6.11 10.48 20.84
CA LEU A 63 6.34 10.16 19.42
C LEU A 63 7.48 9.15 19.23
N LYS A 64 8.64 9.38 19.86
CA LYS A 64 9.83 8.52 19.74
C LYS A 64 9.52 7.06 20.06
N GLN A 65 8.84 6.83 21.17
CA GLN A 65 8.45 5.49 21.57
C GLN A 65 7.35 4.93 20.66
N SER A 66 6.40 5.73 20.19
CA SER A 66 5.37 5.26 19.25
C SER A 66 5.94 4.78 17.91
N VAL A 67 7.03 5.39 17.45
CA VAL A 67 7.74 5.00 16.23
C VAL A 67 8.59 3.76 16.48
N CYS A 68 9.37 3.73 17.56
CA CYS A 68 10.33 2.65 17.78
C CYS A 68 9.82 1.45 18.58
N SER A 69 8.58 1.50 19.06
CA SER A 69 8.03 0.42 19.88
C SER A 69 7.78 -0.86 19.08
N GLN A 70 8.36 -1.96 19.54
CA GLN A 70 8.04 -3.31 19.08
C GLN A 70 6.77 -3.89 19.73
N SER A 71 6.06 -3.12 20.57
CA SER A 71 4.84 -3.58 21.26
C SER A 71 3.74 -4.04 20.31
N PHE A 72 3.74 -3.54 19.06
CA PHE A 72 2.85 -3.99 17.99
C PHE A 72 3.03 -5.47 17.61
N TYR A 73 4.19 -6.07 17.89
CA TYR A 73 4.47 -7.49 17.63
C TYR A 73 4.27 -8.38 18.85
N VAL A 74 4.15 -7.79 20.05
CA VAL A 74 4.04 -8.51 21.32
C VAL A 74 2.58 -8.60 21.79
N HIS A 75 1.83 -7.48 21.70
CA HIS A 75 0.42 -7.50 22.09
C HIS A 75 -0.39 -8.39 21.13
N PRO A 76 -1.20 -9.34 21.64
CA PRO A 76 -1.85 -10.36 20.81
C PRO A 76 -2.77 -9.77 19.75
N VAL A 77 -3.51 -8.70 20.10
CA VAL A 77 -4.40 -8.00 19.17
C VAL A 77 -3.61 -7.28 18.08
N SER A 78 -2.58 -6.51 18.45
CA SER A 78 -1.76 -5.77 17.49
C SER A 78 -0.98 -6.71 16.57
N LYS A 79 -0.41 -7.78 17.13
CA LYS A 79 0.32 -8.81 16.39
C LYS A 79 -0.55 -9.45 15.32
N LEU A 80 -1.80 -9.78 15.67
CA LEU A 80 -2.77 -10.31 14.71
C LEU A 80 -3.01 -9.33 13.56
N TRP A 81 -3.25 -8.05 13.85
CA TRP A 81 -3.51 -7.06 12.81
C TRP A 81 -2.31 -6.76 11.92
N VAL A 82 -1.09 -6.77 12.46
CA VAL A 82 0.13 -6.64 11.66
C VAL A 82 0.34 -7.89 10.81
N PHE A 83 0.07 -9.09 11.32
CA PHE A 83 0.12 -10.31 10.52
C PHE A 83 -0.91 -10.30 9.39
N LEU A 84 -2.15 -9.93 9.69
CA LEU A 84 -3.20 -9.83 8.68
C LEU A 84 -2.89 -8.74 7.65
N PHE A 85 -2.25 -7.64 8.04
CA PHE A 85 -1.74 -6.63 7.11
C PHE A 85 -0.76 -7.20 6.09
N VAL A 86 0.20 -8.03 6.53
CA VAL A 86 1.13 -8.71 5.61
C VAL A 86 0.36 -9.67 4.69
N LEU A 87 -0.62 -10.39 5.23
CA LEU A 87 -1.46 -11.28 4.44
C LEU A 87 -2.28 -10.52 3.40
N THR A 88 -2.78 -9.33 3.71
CA THR A 88 -3.50 -8.54 2.69
C THR A 88 -2.60 -8.13 1.56
N LYS A 89 -1.31 -7.86 1.76
CA LYS A 89 -0.40 -7.56 0.64
C LYS A 89 -0.26 -8.70 -0.35
N PHE A 90 -0.40 -9.94 0.12
CA PHE A 90 -0.51 -11.10 -0.76
C PHE A 90 -1.87 -11.15 -1.47
N LEU A 91 -2.97 -10.88 -0.76
CA LEU A 91 -4.30 -10.87 -1.37
C LEU A 91 -4.43 -9.76 -2.42
N GLU A 92 -3.90 -8.56 -2.17
CA GLU A 92 -3.92 -7.40 -3.08
C GLU A 92 -3.27 -7.69 -4.45
N LEU A 93 -2.41 -8.71 -4.57
CA LEU A 93 -1.92 -9.20 -5.86
C LEU A 93 -3.07 -9.63 -6.80
N GLY A 94 -4.21 -10.04 -6.23
CA GLY A 94 -5.44 -10.33 -6.94
C GLY A 94 -5.99 -9.14 -7.73
N ASP A 95 -5.73 -7.90 -7.31
CA ASP A 95 -6.13 -6.70 -8.07
C ASP A 95 -5.51 -6.70 -9.46
N THR A 96 -4.24 -7.12 -9.54
CA THR A 96 -3.53 -7.21 -10.81
C THR A 96 -4.10 -8.30 -11.70
N VAL A 97 -4.54 -9.43 -11.12
CA VAL A 97 -5.25 -10.48 -11.85
C VAL A 97 -6.54 -9.94 -12.47
N PHE A 98 -7.35 -9.20 -11.70
CA PHE A 98 -8.57 -8.57 -12.23
C PHE A 98 -8.29 -7.58 -13.36
N ILE A 99 -7.21 -6.80 -13.28
CA ILE A 99 -6.80 -5.86 -14.34
C ILE A 99 -6.49 -6.62 -15.63
N VAL A 100 -5.69 -7.69 -15.54
CA VAL A 100 -5.27 -8.47 -16.71
C VAL A 100 -6.45 -9.24 -17.33
N LEU A 101 -7.31 -9.86 -16.51
CA LEU A 101 -8.50 -10.59 -16.99
C LEU A 101 -9.53 -9.67 -17.68
N ARG A 102 -9.56 -8.39 -17.29
CA ARG A 102 -10.40 -7.38 -17.94
C ARG A 102 -9.73 -6.72 -19.15
N LYS A 103 -8.51 -7.13 -19.51
CA LYS A 103 -7.66 -6.53 -20.56
C LYS A 103 -7.42 -5.03 -20.35
N ASN A 104 -7.41 -4.57 -19.10
CA ASN A 104 -7.04 -3.22 -18.76
C ASN A 104 -5.51 -3.05 -18.79
N LYS A 105 -5.05 -1.83 -19.09
CA LYS A 105 -3.61 -1.54 -19.15
C LYS A 105 -2.99 -1.65 -17.76
N LEU A 106 -2.14 -2.66 -17.57
CA LEU A 106 -1.31 -2.79 -16.39
C LEU A 106 -0.16 -1.77 -16.45
N ILE A 107 -0.21 -0.75 -15.59
CA ILE A 107 0.84 0.28 -15.52
C ILE A 107 2.00 -0.18 -14.64
N PHE A 108 3.21 0.31 -14.95
CA PHE A 108 4.43 -0.02 -14.20
C PHE A 108 4.29 0.25 -12.70
N LEU A 109 3.79 1.45 -12.34
CA LEU A 109 3.58 1.85 -10.95
C LEU A 109 2.77 0.82 -10.15
N HIS A 110 1.74 0.22 -10.75
CA HIS A 110 0.84 -0.71 -10.05
C HIS A 110 1.57 -2.01 -9.68
N TRP A 111 2.09 -2.74 -10.67
CA TRP A 111 2.71 -4.04 -10.38
C TRP A 111 4.01 -3.87 -9.58
N TYR A 112 4.77 -2.79 -9.80
CA TYR A 112 5.97 -2.46 -9.03
C TYR A 112 5.63 -2.19 -7.57
N HIS A 113 4.59 -1.38 -7.30
CA HIS A 113 4.10 -1.12 -5.95
C HIS A 113 3.65 -2.42 -5.25
N HIS A 114 2.80 -3.22 -5.88
CA HIS A 114 2.29 -4.45 -5.25
C HIS A 114 3.40 -5.46 -4.96
N ALA A 115 4.35 -5.64 -5.90
CA ALA A 115 5.49 -6.53 -5.71
C ALA A 115 6.39 -6.07 -4.56
N THR A 116 6.79 -4.79 -4.56
CA THR A 116 7.68 -4.24 -3.53
C THR A 116 6.99 -4.13 -2.17
N ALA A 117 5.71 -3.76 -2.10
CA ALA A 117 4.94 -3.70 -0.86
C ALA A 117 4.82 -5.08 -0.20
N MET A 118 4.60 -6.14 -0.98
CA MET A 118 4.60 -7.51 -0.44
C MET A 118 5.97 -7.89 0.13
N VAL A 119 7.06 -7.60 -0.58
CA VAL A 119 8.42 -7.91 -0.10
C VAL A 119 8.73 -7.15 1.18
N VAL A 120 8.54 -5.83 1.18
CA VAL A 120 8.86 -4.96 2.33
C VAL A 120 8.01 -5.32 3.55
N SER A 121 6.71 -5.59 3.37
CA SER A 121 5.85 -5.99 4.49
C SER A 121 6.24 -7.35 5.08
N TRP A 122 6.57 -8.34 4.25
CA TRP A 122 6.98 -9.66 4.70
C TRP A 122 8.33 -9.62 5.46
N TYR A 123 9.33 -8.94 4.89
CA TYR A 123 10.62 -8.77 5.57
C TYR A 123 10.47 -7.93 6.83
N GLY A 124 9.69 -6.85 6.79
CA GLY A 124 9.43 -5.99 7.93
C GLY A 124 8.79 -6.73 9.11
N TYR A 125 7.85 -7.62 8.84
CA TYR A 125 7.21 -8.46 9.87
C TYR A 125 8.17 -9.48 10.47
N LYS A 126 8.98 -10.16 9.64
CA LYS A 126 9.93 -11.16 10.10
C LYS A 126 11.01 -10.56 11.00
N GLU A 127 11.53 -9.39 10.62
CA GLU A 127 12.59 -8.68 11.34
C GLU A 127 12.05 -7.78 12.46
N MET A 128 10.73 -7.78 12.71
CA MET A 128 10.05 -6.97 13.73
C MET A 128 10.46 -5.50 13.70
N VAL A 129 10.49 -4.93 12.50
CA VAL A 129 11.03 -3.58 12.23
C VAL A 129 10.22 -2.52 12.96
N ALA A 130 10.94 -1.54 13.52
CA ALA A 130 10.35 -0.33 14.10
C ALA A 130 9.46 0.43 13.08
N GLY A 131 8.46 1.15 13.57
CA GLY A 131 7.56 1.96 12.75
C GLY A 131 6.39 1.19 12.14
N SER A 132 6.33 -0.13 12.30
CA SER A 132 5.28 -0.98 11.72
C SER A 132 3.86 -0.55 12.10
N GLY A 133 3.65 -0.06 13.31
CA GLY A 133 2.35 0.47 13.76
C GLY A 133 1.87 1.65 12.90
N TRP A 134 2.71 2.67 12.73
CA TRP A 134 2.42 3.84 11.90
C TRP A 134 2.27 3.48 10.41
N LEU A 135 3.18 2.65 9.89
CA LEU A 135 3.13 2.19 8.50
C LEU A 135 1.79 1.49 8.21
N THR A 136 1.40 0.55 9.09
CA THR A 136 0.17 -0.23 8.98
C THR A 136 -1.07 0.65 9.15
N ALA A 137 -1.09 1.54 10.13
CA ALA A 137 -2.23 2.43 10.40
C ALA A 137 -2.52 3.37 9.21
N LEU A 138 -1.48 4.03 8.69
CA LEU A 138 -1.60 4.90 7.52
C LEU A 138 -2.03 4.10 6.28
N ASN A 139 -1.44 2.91 6.09
CA ASN A 139 -1.78 2.08 4.94
C ASN A 139 -3.25 1.65 4.94
N PHE A 140 -3.75 1.16 6.08
CA PHE A 140 -5.14 0.75 6.21
C PHE A 140 -6.10 1.93 6.04
N SER A 141 -5.73 3.10 6.54
CA SER A 141 -6.56 4.31 6.40
C SER A 141 -6.73 4.68 4.92
N ILE A 142 -5.64 4.73 4.17
CA ILE A 142 -5.68 5.08 2.74
C ILE A 142 -6.31 3.96 1.90
N HIS A 143 -6.03 2.69 2.20
CA HIS A 143 -6.65 1.57 1.48
C HIS A 143 -8.16 1.49 1.73
N ALA A 144 -8.64 1.81 2.94
CA ALA A 144 -10.07 1.89 3.20
C ALA A 144 -10.74 2.91 2.26
N ILE A 145 -10.14 4.09 2.08
CA ILE A 145 -10.65 5.13 1.19
C ILE A 145 -10.53 4.71 -0.29
N MET A 146 -9.37 4.21 -0.70
CA MET A 146 -9.09 3.82 -2.09
C MET A 146 -10.00 2.66 -2.54
N TYR A 147 -10.15 1.61 -1.74
CA TYR A 147 -11.01 0.47 -2.08
C TYR A 147 -12.49 0.81 -1.99
N SER A 148 -12.90 1.74 -1.11
CA SER A 148 -14.26 2.28 -1.14
C SER A 148 -14.55 2.95 -2.47
N TYR A 149 -13.62 3.78 -2.97
CA TYR A 149 -13.72 4.38 -4.29
C TYR A 149 -13.78 3.33 -5.41
N TYR A 150 -12.93 2.29 -5.38
CA TYR A 150 -12.98 1.21 -6.36
C TYR A 150 -14.27 0.41 -6.32
N THR A 151 -14.84 0.19 -5.13
CA THR A 151 -16.14 -0.47 -4.95
C THR A 151 -17.24 0.32 -5.66
N VAL A 152 -17.32 1.63 -5.42
CA VAL A 152 -18.31 2.52 -6.04
C VAL A 152 -18.13 2.56 -7.57
N ARG A 153 -16.89 2.66 -8.05
CA ARG A 153 -16.57 2.62 -9.49
C ARG A 153 -16.92 1.28 -10.13
N ALA A 154 -16.67 0.16 -9.45
CA ALA A 154 -17.00 -1.17 -9.93
C ALA A 154 -18.52 -1.41 -9.91
N ALA A 155 -19.25 -0.88 -8.94
CA ALA A 155 -20.72 -0.84 -8.94
C ALA A 155 -21.28 0.04 -10.08
N GLY A 156 -20.41 0.80 -10.78
CA GLY A 156 -20.67 1.57 -12.00
C GLY A 156 -21.30 2.93 -11.77
N PHE A 157 -21.19 3.46 -10.57
CA PHE A 157 -21.46 4.86 -10.30
C PHE A 157 -20.35 5.73 -10.90
N GLN A 158 -20.74 6.85 -11.49
CA GLN A 158 -19.81 7.84 -11.99
C GLN A 158 -19.30 8.70 -10.83
N VAL A 159 -18.04 8.47 -10.44
CA VAL A 159 -17.39 9.26 -9.40
C VAL A 159 -16.62 10.44 -10.03
N PRO A 160 -16.75 11.67 -9.50
CA PRO A 160 -16.01 12.84 -9.97
C PRO A 160 -14.49 12.67 -9.97
N ARG A 161 -13.81 13.29 -10.95
CA ARG A 161 -12.34 13.27 -11.07
C ARG A 161 -11.65 13.86 -9.83
N SER A 162 -12.27 14.81 -9.14
CA SER A 162 -11.74 15.43 -7.93
C SER A 162 -11.51 14.42 -6.81
N ILE A 163 -12.40 13.43 -6.64
CA ILE A 163 -12.25 12.40 -5.61
C ILE A 163 -11.05 11.50 -5.93
N ALA A 164 -10.89 11.10 -7.19
CA ALA A 164 -9.71 10.33 -7.62
C ALA A 164 -8.40 11.12 -7.41
N MET A 165 -8.43 12.44 -7.62
CA MET A 165 -7.29 13.32 -7.36
C MET A 165 -6.95 13.38 -5.87
N VAL A 166 -7.95 13.56 -4.99
CA VAL A 166 -7.75 13.56 -3.53
C VAL A 166 -7.14 12.23 -3.07
N ILE A 167 -7.64 11.09 -3.55
CA ILE A 167 -7.08 9.77 -3.22
C ILE A 167 -5.61 9.68 -3.62
N THR A 168 -5.26 10.14 -4.82
CA THR A 168 -3.87 10.12 -5.31
C THR A 168 -2.97 11.02 -4.46
N ILE A 169 -3.46 12.19 -4.05
CA ILE A 169 -2.75 13.09 -3.14
C ILE A 169 -2.57 12.42 -1.77
N SER A 170 -3.59 11.78 -1.23
CA SER A 170 -3.50 11.07 0.05
C SER A 170 -2.48 9.91 -0.01
N GLN A 171 -2.40 9.19 -1.14
CA GLN A 171 -1.36 8.18 -1.36
C GLN A 171 0.05 8.80 -1.43
N MET A 172 0.21 9.95 -2.07
CA MET A 172 1.50 10.67 -2.09
C MET A 172 1.92 11.11 -0.68
N VAL A 173 1.00 11.68 0.10
CA VAL A 173 1.24 12.07 1.49
C VAL A 173 1.61 10.86 2.34
N GLN A 174 0.97 9.71 2.12
CA GLN A 174 1.34 8.45 2.78
C GLN A 174 2.78 8.03 2.46
N MET A 175 3.20 8.08 1.19
CA MET A 175 4.58 7.73 0.81
C MET A 175 5.60 8.70 1.43
N LEU A 176 5.28 9.99 1.47
CA LEU A 176 6.10 10.98 2.16
C LEU A 176 6.21 10.69 3.66
N ALA A 177 5.09 10.37 4.31
CA ALA A 177 5.08 9.99 5.72
C ALA A 177 5.97 8.76 5.98
N TYR A 178 6.00 7.77 5.08
CA TYR A 178 6.88 6.61 5.20
C TYR A 178 8.36 6.97 5.11
N VAL A 179 8.73 7.89 4.21
CA VAL A 179 10.10 8.41 4.11
C VAL A 179 10.50 9.15 5.39
N VAL A 180 9.63 10.02 5.91
CA VAL A 180 9.87 10.75 7.17
C VAL A 180 10.02 9.78 8.34
N MET A 181 9.15 8.77 8.44
CA MET A 181 9.22 7.74 9.48
C MET A 181 10.53 6.96 9.43
N ASN A 182 11.00 6.58 8.24
CA ASN A 182 12.31 5.93 8.10
C ASN A 182 13.46 6.85 8.51
N ALA A 183 13.42 8.14 8.15
CA ALA A 183 14.42 9.10 8.57
C ALA A 183 14.48 9.27 10.10
N LEU A 184 13.31 9.30 10.76
CA LEU A 184 13.22 9.32 12.22
C LEU A 184 13.79 8.05 12.86
N ILE A 185 13.54 6.88 12.26
CA ILE A 185 14.13 5.61 12.73
C ILE A 185 15.65 5.68 12.63
N ILE A 186 16.21 6.13 11.50
CA ILE A 186 17.66 6.29 11.32
C ILE A 186 18.23 7.21 12.41
N PHE A 187 17.60 8.36 12.64
CA PHE A 187 18.05 9.34 13.63
C PHE A 187 18.03 8.79 15.06
N TRP A 188 17.03 7.96 15.40
CA TRP A 188 16.90 7.37 16.73
C TRP A 188 17.54 5.98 16.89
N MET A 189 18.18 5.45 15.84
CA MET A 189 18.92 4.19 15.92
C MET A 189 20.16 4.31 16.81
N GLU A 190 20.81 5.48 16.86
CA GLU A 190 21.99 5.74 17.70
C GLU A 190 21.67 5.64 19.20
N ASP A 191 20.45 6.00 19.59
CA ASP A 191 20.00 5.98 20.99
C ASP A 191 19.67 4.56 21.51
N LYS A 192 19.86 3.50 20.71
CA LYS A 192 19.49 2.09 21.00
C LYS A 192 18.01 1.86 21.35
N VAL A 193 17.14 2.85 21.15
CA VAL A 193 15.69 2.73 21.41
C VAL A 193 14.99 1.95 20.29
N CYS A 194 15.56 1.95 19.09
CA CYS A 194 14.97 1.33 17.90
C CYS A 194 15.78 0.10 17.50
N HIS A 195 15.25 -1.10 17.75
CA HIS A 195 15.86 -2.35 17.31
C HIS A 195 15.52 -2.60 15.83
N THR A 196 16.37 -2.10 14.93
CA THR A 196 16.29 -2.39 13.48
C THR A 196 17.71 -2.52 12.89
N THR A 197 17.85 -3.28 11.82
CA THR A 197 19.11 -3.40 11.06
C THR A 197 19.22 -2.34 9.96
N TRP A 198 20.43 -1.82 9.75
CA TRP A 198 20.72 -0.84 8.69
C TRP A 198 20.30 -1.31 7.31
N THR A 199 20.47 -2.60 7.01
CA THR A 199 20.08 -3.20 5.74
C THR A 199 18.59 -3.03 5.46
N VAL A 200 17.73 -3.27 6.45
CA VAL A 200 16.27 -3.21 6.25
C VAL A 200 15.80 -1.76 6.09
N VAL A 201 16.35 -0.84 6.88
CA VAL A 201 16.03 0.59 6.79
C VAL A 201 16.47 1.17 5.45
N PHE A 202 17.69 0.85 5.01
CA PHE A 202 18.22 1.31 3.73
C PHE A 202 17.39 0.79 2.54
N LEU A 203 17.11 -0.52 2.50
CA LEU A 203 16.28 -1.11 1.44
C LEU A 203 14.86 -0.55 1.42
N SER A 204 14.24 -0.39 2.59
CA SER A 204 12.89 0.20 2.69
C SER A 204 12.89 1.66 2.24
N SER A 205 13.95 2.41 2.53
CA SER A 205 14.10 3.81 2.11
C SER A 205 14.18 3.94 0.60
N ILE A 206 14.96 3.08 -0.08
CA ILE A 206 15.02 3.02 -1.55
C ILE A 206 13.61 2.78 -2.12
N VAL A 207 12.88 1.81 -1.58
CA VAL A 207 11.53 1.50 -2.04
C VAL A 207 10.58 2.68 -1.83
N TYR A 208 10.53 3.28 -0.64
CA TYR A 208 9.61 4.38 -0.36
C TYR A 208 9.91 5.63 -1.18
N ILE A 209 11.18 5.98 -1.36
CA ILE A 209 11.59 7.11 -2.21
C ILE A 209 11.23 6.83 -3.68
N SER A 210 11.53 5.62 -4.19
CA SER A 210 11.20 5.26 -5.57
C SER A 210 9.68 5.33 -5.83
N LEU A 211 8.86 4.86 -4.89
CA LEU A 211 7.41 4.93 -4.98
C LEU A 211 6.90 6.36 -4.92
N LEU A 212 7.45 7.20 -4.03
CA LEU A 212 7.11 8.62 -3.97
C LEU A 212 7.35 9.31 -5.33
N VAL A 213 8.51 9.08 -5.95
CA VAL A 213 8.83 9.64 -7.27
C VAL A 213 7.85 9.13 -8.35
N LEU A 214 7.53 7.84 -8.34
CA LEU A 214 6.59 7.26 -9.31
C LEU A 214 5.17 7.82 -9.15
N PHE A 215 4.69 8.01 -7.92
CA PHE A 215 3.40 8.64 -7.64
C PHE A 215 3.39 10.12 -8.05
N CYS A 216 4.45 10.88 -7.75
CA CYS A 216 4.61 12.25 -8.22
C CYS A 216 4.53 12.32 -9.75
N ASN A 217 5.30 11.48 -10.46
CA ASN A 217 5.30 11.44 -11.93
C ASN A 217 3.91 11.08 -12.47
N PHE A 218 3.25 10.08 -11.88
CA PHE A 218 1.87 9.71 -12.24
C PHE A 218 0.89 10.89 -12.05
N PHE A 219 1.00 11.62 -10.95
CA PHE A 219 0.14 12.78 -10.67
C PHE A 219 0.37 13.90 -11.68
N LEU A 220 1.62 14.27 -11.94
CA LEU A 220 1.99 15.30 -12.92
C LEU A 220 1.45 14.96 -14.32
N LYS A 221 1.64 13.72 -14.76
CA LYS A 221 1.20 13.25 -16.07
C LYS A 221 -0.32 13.18 -16.21
N THR A 222 -1.01 12.70 -15.17
CA THR A 222 -2.46 12.42 -15.24
C THR A 222 -3.29 13.66 -14.98
N TYR A 223 -2.88 14.53 -14.05
CA TYR A 223 -3.69 15.66 -13.60
C TYR A 223 -3.19 17.00 -14.12
N LEU A 224 -1.88 17.26 -14.13
CA LEU A 224 -1.37 18.59 -14.54
C LEU A 224 -1.11 18.69 -16.06
N SER A 225 -0.57 17.64 -16.70
CA SER A 225 -0.31 17.63 -18.14
C SER A 225 -1.61 17.60 -18.96
N SER A 226 -2.65 16.93 -18.46
CA SER A 226 -3.99 16.93 -19.07
C SER A 226 -4.66 18.32 -19.04
N THR A 227 -4.41 19.13 -18.00
CA THR A 227 -4.95 20.50 -17.91
C THR A 227 -4.23 21.47 -18.83
N LYS A 228 -2.92 21.28 -19.10
CA LYS A 228 -2.18 22.09 -20.08
C LYS A 228 -2.72 21.90 -21.51
N LYS A 229 -3.16 20.69 -21.87
CA LYS A 229 -3.71 20.42 -23.20
C LYS A 229 -5.08 21.07 -23.45
N SER A 230 -5.87 21.30 -22.39
CA SER A 230 -7.19 21.96 -22.45
C SER A 230 -7.13 23.49 -22.41
N LYS A 231 -5.96 24.09 -22.09
CA LYS A 231 -5.76 25.54 -22.04
C LYS A 231 -4.96 26.08 -23.25
N GLY A 232 -4.59 25.20 -24.18
CA GLY A 232 -3.78 25.53 -25.37
C GLY A 232 -4.43 25.10 -26.69
N GLU A 233 -5.73 24.82 -26.69
CA GLU A 233 -6.60 24.72 -27.87
C GLU A 233 -7.62 25.85 -27.82
#